data_AF-H1KPS9-F1
#
_entry.id   AF-H1KPS9-F1
#
_cell.length_a   1.000
_cell.length_b   1.000
_cell.length_c   1.000
_cell.angle_alpha   90.00
_cell.angle_beta   90.00
_cell.angle_gamma   90.00
#
_symmetry.space_group_name_H-M   'P 1'
#
loop_
_entity.id
_entity.type
_entity.pdbx_description
1 polymer ?
#
loop_
_entity_poly.entity_id
_entity_poly.type
_entity_poly.pdbx_seq_one_letter_code
_entity_poly.pdbx_strand_id
1 'polypeptide(L)' 'MSATNRPPRDRRAGSRGLLVAGAGIPGLTLAVALKQAHGPALDVTVCDPGLEAGAARHRGR' A
#
# COMPACT_ATOMS: atom_id res chain seq x y z
N MET A 1 3.80 -6.05 -23.23
CA MET A 1 3.17 -6.78 -22.11
C MET A 1 2.42 -5.76 -21.27
N SER A 2 1.08 -5.79 -21.34
CA SER A 2 0.21 -4.71 -20.84
C SER A 2 -0.03 -4.85 -19.33
N ALA A 3 0.45 -3.88 -18.55
CA ALA A 3 0.09 -3.77 -17.13
C ALA A 3 -1.41 -3.42 -17.05
N THR A 4 -2.19 -4.33 -16.48
CA THR A 4 -3.65 -4.18 -16.44
C THR A 4 -4.00 -3.02 -15.52
N ASN A 5 -4.59 -1.97 -16.10
CA ASN A 5 -5.10 -0.81 -15.37
C ASN A 5 -6.35 -1.28 -14.59
N ARG A 6 -6.12 -1.91 -13.43
CA ARG A 6 -7.22 -2.41 -12.62
C ARG A 6 -7.97 -1.21 -12.06
N PRO A 7 -9.29 -1.08 -12.27
CA PRO A 7 -10.04 0.07 -11.77
C PRO A 7 -9.85 0.19 -10.26
N PRO A 8 -9.77 1.42 -9.72
CA PRO A 8 -9.69 1.63 -8.29
C PRO A 8 -10.91 0.95 -7.65
N ARG A 9 -10.65 0.00 -6.74
CA ARG A 9 -11.72 -0.62 -5.94
C ARG A 9 -12.45 0.52 -5.23
N ASP A 10 -13.79 0.53 -5.32
CA ASP A 10 -14.65 1.58 -4.76
C ASP A 10 -14.11 2.06 -3.41
N ARG A 11 -13.46 3.22 -3.41
CA ARG A 11 -12.99 3.84 -2.17
C ARG A 11 -14.23 4.22 -1.41
N ARG A 12 -14.35 3.74 -0.18
CA ARG A 12 -15.46 4.10 0.71
C ARG A 12 -15.56 5.63 0.71
N ALA A 13 -16.74 6.17 0.43
CA ALA A 13 -16.95 7.62 0.39
C ALA A 13 -16.41 8.25 1.69
N GLY A 14 -15.50 9.22 1.55
CA GLY A 14 -14.81 9.87 2.68
C GLY A 14 -13.49 9.24 3.13
N SER A 15 -13.05 8.12 2.54
CA SER A 15 -11.71 7.56 2.83
C SER A 15 -10.60 8.34 2.11
N ARG A 16 -9.53 8.64 2.84
CA ARG A 16 -8.34 9.32 2.28
C ARG A 16 -7.35 8.28 1.77
N GLY A 17 -6.70 8.54 0.63
CA GLY A 17 -5.65 7.69 0.08
C GLY A 17 -4.26 8.28 0.33
N LEU A 18 -3.29 7.44 0.68
CA LEU A 18 -1.89 7.82 0.87
C LEU A 18 -0.96 6.77 0.24
N LEU A 19 0.05 7.24 -0.48
CA LEU A 19 1.08 6.41 -1.10
C LEU A 19 2.42 6.62 -0.38
N VAL A 20 3.05 5.53 0.05
CA VAL A 20 4.41 5.53 0.63
C VAL A 20 5.36 4.98 -0.42
N ALA A 21 6.37 5.77 -0.79
CA ALA A 21 7.44 5.33 -1.68
C ALA A 21 8.59 4.69 -0.87
N GLY A 22 8.88 3.43 -1.14
CA GLY A 22 9.86 2.59 -0.45
C GLY A 22 9.21 1.60 0.52
N ALA A 23 9.56 0.32 0.42
CA ALA A 23 9.13 -0.74 1.33
C ALA A 23 10.26 -1.22 2.27
N GLY A 24 11.26 -0.37 2.51
CA GLY A 24 12.21 -0.55 3.59
C GLY A 24 11.56 -0.40 4.97
N ILE A 25 12.32 -0.71 6.03
CA ILE A 25 11.82 -0.68 7.42
C ILE A 25 11.11 0.64 7.76
N PRO A 26 11.66 1.84 7.48
CA PRO A 26 10.97 3.09 7.81
C PRO A 26 9.61 3.24 7.10
N GLY A 27 9.53 2.87 5.82
CA GLY A 27 8.30 2.96 5.03
C GLY A 27 7.23 1.99 5.52
N LEU A 28 7.61 0.77 5.87
CA LEU A 28 6.70 -0.22 6.45
C LEU A 28 6.26 0.18 7.86
N THR A 29 7.17 0.64 8.72
CA THR A 29 6.83 1.13 10.06
C THR A 29 5.83 2.28 10.00
N LEU A 30 6.04 3.24 9.09
CA LEU A 30 5.08 4.33 8.86
C LEU A 30 3.71 3.82 8.41
N ALA A 31 3.69 2.90 7.43
CA ALA A 31 2.44 2.34 6.92
C ALA A 31 1.64 1.61 8.01
N VAL A 32 2.31 0.84 8.87
CA VAL A 32 1.69 0.15 10.01
C VAL A 32 1.16 1.16 11.03
N ALA A 33 1.96 2.15 11.43
CA ALA A 33 1.54 3.16 12.39
C ALA A 33 0.31 3.95 11.89
N LEU A 34 0.30 4.36 10.62
CA LEU A 34 -0.84 5.06 10.00
C LEU A 34 -2.10 4.20 9.96
N LYS A 35 -1.97 2.89 9.66
CA LYS A 35 -3.10 1.97 9.68
C LYS A 35 -3.63 1.74 11.10
N GLN A 36 -2.76 1.65 12.10
CA GLN A 36 -3.17 1.53 13.50
C GLN A 36 -3.87 2.80 14.01
N ALA A 37 -3.36 3.99 13.65
CA ALA A 37 -3.89 5.27 14.12
C ALA A 37 -5.21 5.67 13.44
N HIS A 38 -5.39 5.35 12.15
CA HIS A 38 -6.52 5.84 11.36
C HIS A 38 -7.49 4.74 10.90
N GLY A 39 -7.13 3.47 11.07
CA GLY A 39 -7.98 2.34 10.74
C GLY A 39 -8.54 2.40 9.31
N PRO A 40 -9.85 2.13 9.12
CA PRO A 40 -10.48 2.13 7.79
C PRO A 40 -10.61 3.52 7.13
N ALA A 41 -10.40 4.61 7.86
CA ALA A 41 -10.55 5.97 7.32
C ALA A 41 -9.39 6.38 6.39
N LEU A 42 -8.26 5.66 6.45
CA LEU A 42 -7.08 5.92 5.64
C LEU A 42 -6.68 4.65 4.88
N ASP A 43 -6.67 4.75 3.56
CA ASP A 43 -6.17 3.73 2.64
C ASP A 43 -4.69 4.01 2.32
N VAL A 44 -3.80 3.09 2.72
CA VAL A 44 -2.34 3.25 2.58
C VAL A 44 -1.83 2.23 1.58
N THR A 45 -1.16 2.71 0.55
CA THR A 45 -0.49 1.88 -0.47
C THR A 45 1.02 2.08 -0.35
N VAL A 46 1.79 1.00 -0.31
CA VAL A 46 3.26 1.05 -0.35
C VAL A 46 3.74 0.63 -1.73
N CYS A 47 4.61 1.43 -2.34
CA CYS A 47 5.23 1.16 -3.63
C CYS A 47 6.75 1.16 -3.47
N ASP A 48 7.42 0.09 -3.87
CA ASP A 48 8.88 0.01 -3.85
C ASP A 48 9.41 -0.26 -5.26
N PRO A 49 10.18 0.65 -5.86
CA PRO A 49 10.75 0.44 -7.19
C PRO A 49 11.85 -0.63 -7.23
N GLY A 50 12.42 -0.99 -6.07
CA GLY A 50 13.40 -2.08 -5.94
C GLY A 50 12.76 -3.46 -5.83
N LEU A 51 11.42 -3.55 -5.77
CA LEU A 51 10.71 -4.83 -5.80
C LEU A 51 10.32 -5.19 -7.24
N GLU A 52 10.74 -6.38 -7.67
CA GLU A 52 10.27 -6.97 -8.92
C GLU A 52 8.73 -7.07 -8.94
N ALA A 53 8.15 -6.83 -10.11
CA ALA A 53 6.71 -6.91 -10.30
C ALA A 53 6.19 -8.31 -9.92
N GLY A 54 5.48 -8.41 -8.79
CA GLY A 54 4.95 -9.67 -8.27
C GLY A 54 5.67 -10.25 -7.05
N ALA A 55 6.81 -9.68 -6.63
CA ALA A 55 7.50 -10.05 -5.38
C ALA A 55 6.76 -9.57 -4.10
N ALA A 56 5.64 -8.88 -4.27
CA ALA A 56 4.91 -8.13 -3.24
C ALA A 56 4.24 -8.95 -2.12
N ARG A 57 4.51 -10.26 -2.02
CA ARG A 57 3.87 -11.12 -1.01
C ARG A 57 4.92 -11.88 -0.23
N HIS A 58 5.39 -11.26 0.85
CA HIS A 58 5.91 -12.04 1.96
C HIS A 58 4.73 -12.79 2.59
N ARG A 59 4.55 -14.06 2.22
CA ARG A 59 3.69 -14.98 2.97
C ARG A 59 4.41 -15.25 4.28
N GLY A 60 4.03 -14.53 5.34
CA GLY A 60 4.40 -14.90 6.70
C GLY A 60 4.12 -16.39 6.88
N ARG A 61 5.15 -17.12 7.31
CA ARG A 61 5.04 -18.52 7.69
C ARG A 61 4.30 -18.65 9.00
#